data_AF-A0A7S2S794-F1
#
_entry.id   AF-A0A7S2S794-F1
#
_cell.length_a   1.000
_cell.length_b   1.000
_cell.length_c   1.000
_cell.angle_alpha   90.00
_cell.angle_beta   90.00
_cell.angle_gamma   90.00
#
_symmetry.space_group_name_H-M   'P 1'
#
loop_
_entity.id
_entity.type
_entity.pdbx_description
1 polymer ?
#
loop_
_entity_poly.entity_id
_entity_poly.type
_entity_poly.pdbx_seq_one_letter_code
_entity_poly.pdbx_strand_id
1 'polypeptide(L)'
;MQTSKQEHDLHPCSRCLVPNEEEAATIPTFRGEWDEEGVYVYQAYGHEIANWAIQHQRLGGPSWKPTRMTWIKPSFAWMLYRSGYGTKPGQTRVLKIKLSHATMADLLRNCTLSHGNVTGSPRKSKPNGNAVLLRGSGRVQWDPE
;
A
#
# COMPACT_ATOMS: atom_id res chain seq x y z
N MET A 1 -2.70 56.09 -3.31
CA MET A 1 -1.93 54.94 -3.84
C MET A 1 -2.32 53.71 -3.05
N GLN A 2 -3.32 52.97 -3.51
CA GLN A 2 -3.70 51.66 -2.96
C GLN A 2 -3.22 50.59 -3.94
N THR A 3 -2.29 49.75 -3.51
CA THR A 3 -1.81 48.60 -4.26
C THR A 3 -2.79 47.44 -4.01
N SER A 4 -3.62 47.13 -5.00
CA SER A 4 -4.40 45.89 -5.01
C SER A 4 -3.45 44.73 -5.30
N LYS A 5 -3.27 43.83 -4.33
CA LYS A 5 -2.66 42.52 -4.55
C LYS A 5 -3.71 41.65 -5.23
N GLN A 6 -3.43 41.22 -6.46
CA GLN A 6 -4.19 40.16 -7.11
C GLN A 6 -3.82 38.83 -6.45
N GLU A 7 -4.76 38.24 -5.72
CA GLU A 7 -4.73 36.84 -5.32
C GLU A 7 -4.91 35.99 -6.59
N HIS A 8 -3.89 35.22 -6.95
CA HIS A 8 -3.98 34.25 -8.02
C HIS A 8 -4.71 33.01 -7.49
N ASP A 9 -5.98 32.89 -7.83
CA ASP A 9 -6.76 31.67 -7.61
C ASP A 9 -6.10 30.49 -8.35
N LEU A 10 -5.53 29.57 -7.58
CA LEU A 10 -5.05 28.28 -8.08
C LEU A 10 -6.27 27.41 -8.41
N HIS A 11 -6.64 27.37 -9.69
CA HIS A 11 -7.65 26.44 -10.19
C HIS A 11 -7.23 24.99 -9.92
N PRO A 12 -8.07 24.17 -9.25
CA PRO A 12 -7.80 22.75 -9.10
C PRO A 12 -7.84 22.04 -10.46
N CYS A 13 -6.89 21.13 -10.66
CA CYS A 13 -6.77 20.30 -11.86
C CYS A 13 -8.07 19.56 -12.16
N SER A 14 -8.71 19.88 -13.28
CA SER A 14 -9.99 19.33 -13.77
C SER A 14 -9.95 17.84 -14.16
N ARG A 15 -8.85 17.13 -13.86
CA ARG A 15 -8.65 15.71 -14.17
C ARG A 15 -8.61 14.79 -12.96
N CYS A 16 -8.60 15.35 -11.76
CA CYS A 16 -8.81 14.58 -10.54
C CYS A 16 -10.32 14.53 -10.30
N LEU A 17 -10.98 13.44 -10.75
CA LEU A 17 -12.36 13.18 -10.33
C LEU A 17 -12.33 12.96 -8.81
N VAL A 18 -12.63 14.01 -8.06
CA VAL A 18 -12.90 13.90 -6.63
C VAL A 18 -14.27 13.21 -6.54
N PRO A 19 -14.36 12.02 -5.93
CA PRO A 19 -15.66 11.36 -5.78
C PRO A 19 -16.60 12.28 -5.01
N ASN A 20 -17.89 12.30 -5.35
CA ASN A 20 -18.89 13.00 -4.55
C ASN A 20 -18.96 12.38 -3.15
N GLU A 21 -19.40 13.14 -2.13
CA GLU A 21 -19.41 12.72 -0.72
C GLU A 21 -20.13 11.37 -0.50
N GLU A 22 -21.16 11.10 -1.28
CA GLU A 22 -21.95 9.87 -1.24
C GLU A 22 -21.22 8.66 -1.85
N GLU A 23 -20.38 8.88 -2.87
CA GLU A 23 -19.56 7.85 -3.51
C GLU A 23 -18.31 7.54 -2.67
N ALA A 24 -17.69 8.57 -2.08
CA ALA A 24 -16.57 8.45 -1.15
C ALA A 24 -16.92 7.59 0.08
N ALA A 25 -18.17 7.65 0.57
CA ALA A 25 -18.64 6.86 1.70
C ALA A 25 -18.65 5.34 1.46
N THR A 26 -18.62 4.90 0.20
CA THR A 26 -18.65 3.47 -0.17
C THR A 26 -17.28 2.90 -0.56
N ILE A 27 -16.30 3.76 -0.78
CA ILE A 27 -14.95 3.36 -1.19
C ILE A 27 -14.16 2.96 0.06
N PRO A 28 -13.63 1.73 0.13
CA PRO A 28 -12.79 1.35 1.25
C PRO A 28 -11.52 2.22 1.33
N THR A 29 -11.35 2.91 2.45
CA THR A 29 -10.18 3.75 2.73
C THR A 29 -9.28 3.09 3.77
N PHE A 30 -7.98 3.38 3.75
CA PHE A 30 -7.04 2.99 4.81
C PHE A 30 -6.32 4.22 5.37
N ARG A 31 -5.86 4.14 6.61
CA ARG A 31 -5.04 5.17 7.26
C ARG A 31 -3.56 4.89 7.02
N GLY A 32 -2.82 5.90 6.62
CA GLY A 32 -1.37 5.83 6.43
C GLY A 32 -0.77 7.22 6.37
N GLU A 33 0.54 7.30 6.56
CA GLU A 33 1.30 8.52 6.34
C GLU A 33 1.54 8.70 4.84
N TRP A 34 1.33 9.90 4.32
CA TRP A 34 1.52 10.23 2.90
C TRP A 34 1.89 11.69 2.71
N ASP A 35 2.49 11.99 1.57
CA ASP A 35 2.81 13.33 1.10
C ASP A 35 2.45 13.47 -0.40
N GLU A 36 2.80 14.59 -1.02
CA GLU A 36 2.48 14.89 -2.42
C GLU A 36 3.03 13.83 -3.40
N GLU A 37 4.16 13.20 -3.07
CA GLU A 37 4.84 12.26 -3.95
C GLU A 37 4.35 10.82 -3.76
N GLY A 38 3.88 10.46 -2.56
CA GLY A 38 3.46 9.10 -2.29
C GLY A 38 3.01 8.77 -0.88
N VAL A 39 2.88 7.47 -0.64
CA VAL A 39 2.44 6.88 0.63
C VAL A 39 3.58 6.07 1.26
N TYR A 40 3.67 6.11 2.58
CA TYR A 40 4.59 5.28 3.33
C TYR A 40 3.91 3.98 3.76
N VAL A 41 4.60 2.88 3.51
CA VAL A 41 4.25 1.55 4.00
C VAL A 41 5.40 0.95 4.77
N TYR A 42 5.09 -0.01 5.61
CA TYR A 42 6.02 -0.65 6.53
C TYR A 42 6.11 -2.14 6.22
N GLN A 43 7.33 -2.67 6.21
CA GLN A 43 7.62 -4.10 6.09
C GLN A 43 8.70 -4.51 7.10
N ALA A 44 8.58 -5.72 7.64
CA ALA A 44 9.55 -6.27 8.58
C ALA A 44 10.45 -7.33 7.93
N TYR A 45 11.75 -7.21 8.14
CA TYR A 45 12.79 -8.10 7.63
C TYR A 45 13.85 -8.41 8.69
N GLY A 46 14.67 -9.44 8.44
CA GLY A 46 15.88 -9.70 9.22
C GLY A 46 17.01 -8.71 8.87
N HIS A 47 18.06 -8.71 9.70
CA HIS A 47 19.18 -7.78 9.59
C HIS A 47 19.85 -7.77 8.20
N GLU A 48 20.06 -8.95 7.59
CA GLU A 48 20.72 -9.06 6.28
C GLU A 48 19.97 -8.33 5.17
N ILE A 49 18.68 -8.62 5.02
CA ILE A 49 17.83 -7.98 4.00
C ILE A 49 17.70 -6.49 4.28
N ALA A 50 17.48 -6.10 5.54
CA ALA A 50 17.32 -4.70 5.92
C ALA A 50 18.59 -3.88 5.69
N ASN A 51 19.77 -4.38 6.07
CA ASN A 51 21.05 -3.73 5.82
C ASN A 51 21.30 -3.55 4.33
N TRP A 52 21.11 -4.62 3.55
CA TRP A 52 21.31 -4.57 2.11
C TRP A 52 20.36 -3.54 1.47
N ALA A 53 19.09 -3.53 1.89
CA ALA A 53 18.10 -2.61 1.34
C ALA A 53 18.42 -1.14 1.66
N ILE A 54 18.88 -0.83 2.87
CA ILE A 54 19.31 0.51 3.25
C ILE A 54 20.54 0.93 2.43
N GLN A 55 21.51 0.04 2.27
CA GLN A 55 22.73 0.35 1.51
C GLN A 55 22.47 0.62 0.02
N HIS A 56 21.54 -0.12 -0.58
CA HIS A 56 21.28 -0.06 -2.03
C HIS A 56 20.01 0.74 -2.39
N GLN A 57 19.29 1.25 -1.39
CA GLN A 57 18.02 1.97 -1.56
C GLN A 57 16.98 1.22 -2.40
N ARG A 58 16.96 -0.11 -2.30
CA ARG A 58 15.98 -0.99 -2.96
C ARG A 58 15.86 -2.32 -2.23
N LEU A 59 14.71 -2.99 -2.33
CA LEU A 59 14.56 -4.36 -1.79
C LEU A 59 15.30 -5.38 -2.68
N GLY A 60 15.97 -6.35 -2.06
CA GLY A 60 16.73 -7.38 -2.78
C GLY A 60 17.91 -7.91 -1.97
N GLY A 61 18.93 -8.37 -2.69
CA GLY A 61 20.17 -8.89 -2.14
C GLY A 61 20.23 -10.41 -2.00
N PRO A 62 21.37 -10.96 -1.58
CA PRO A 62 21.62 -12.40 -1.56
C PRO A 62 20.62 -13.19 -0.70
N SER A 63 20.17 -12.59 0.41
CA SER A 63 19.24 -13.22 1.36
C SER A 63 17.76 -12.99 1.01
N TRP A 64 17.47 -12.28 -0.10
CA TRP A 64 16.11 -12.02 -0.54
C TRP A 64 15.45 -13.25 -1.17
N LYS A 65 14.21 -13.53 -0.80
CA LYS A 65 13.43 -14.66 -1.30
C LYS A 65 12.15 -14.14 -1.97
N PRO A 66 12.12 -13.99 -3.31
CA PRO A 66 10.95 -13.49 -4.03
C PRO A 66 9.68 -14.32 -3.83
N THR A 67 9.84 -15.61 -3.52
CA THR A 67 8.73 -16.54 -3.27
C THR A 67 8.12 -16.40 -1.88
N ARG A 68 8.77 -15.67 -0.96
CA ARG A 68 8.22 -15.41 0.37
C ARG A 68 7.06 -14.44 0.25
N MET A 69 5.89 -14.85 0.73
CA MET A 69 4.77 -13.94 0.91
C MET A 69 5.15 -12.84 1.92
N THR A 70 5.03 -11.58 1.51
CA THR A 70 5.32 -10.41 2.35
C THR A 70 4.09 -9.54 2.52
N TRP A 71 3.90 -9.02 3.73
CA TRP A 71 2.85 -8.05 4.04
C TRP A 71 3.42 -6.63 3.97
N ILE A 72 2.77 -5.75 3.22
CA ILE A 72 2.93 -4.29 3.37
C ILE A 72 1.84 -3.77 4.30
N LYS A 73 2.20 -2.90 5.24
CA LYS A 73 1.25 -2.30 6.19
C LYS A 73 1.38 -0.78 6.18
N PRO A 74 0.31 0.00 5.91
CA PRO A 74 0.35 1.46 6.04
C PRO A 74 0.53 1.96 7.49
N SER A 75 0.12 1.16 8.49
CA SER A 75 0.27 1.47 9.92
C SER A 75 1.60 0.94 10.48
N PHE A 76 2.44 1.85 11.01
CA PHE A 76 3.70 1.49 11.68
C PHE A 76 3.44 0.68 12.96
N ALA A 77 2.45 1.11 13.76
CA ALA A 77 2.04 0.42 14.98
C ALA A 77 1.60 -1.03 14.68
N TRP A 78 0.78 -1.21 13.64
CA TRP A 78 0.39 -2.54 13.18
C TRP A 78 1.60 -3.38 12.80
N MET A 79 2.56 -2.78 12.07
CA MET A 79 3.76 -3.52 11.66
C MET A 79 4.65 -3.90 12.85
N LEU A 80 4.79 -3.03 13.85
CA LEU A 80 5.46 -3.35 15.11
C LEU A 80 4.76 -4.52 15.80
N TYR A 81 3.45 -4.44 16.03
CA TYR A 81 2.69 -5.53 16.64
C TYR A 81 2.88 -6.87 15.90
N ARG A 82 2.75 -6.87 14.55
CA ARG A 82 2.88 -8.08 13.74
C ARG A 82 4.28 -8.67 13.76
N SER A 83 5.32 -7.83 13.83
CA SER A 83 6.72 -8.25 13.98
C SER A 83 7.10 -8.66 15.41
N GLY A 84 6.16 -8.60 16.37
CA GLY A 84 6.48 -8.82 17.79
C GLY A 84 7.43 -7.75 18.32
N TYR A 85 7.23 -6.50 17.93
CA TYR A 85 8.09 -5.37 18.27
C TYR A 85 9.56 -5.60 17.89
N GLY A 86 9.80 -6.21 16.73
CA GLY A 86 11.16 -6.49 16.24
C GLY A 86 11.85 -7.68 16.90
N THR A 87 11.13 -8.52 17.66
CA THR A 87 11.72 -9.70 18.31
C THR A 87 11.53 -11.00 17.50
N LYS A 88 10.61 -11.04 16.54
CA LYS A 88 10.35 -12.27 15.76
C LYS A 88 11.52 -12.59 14.83
N PRO A 89 11.95 -13.86 14.77
CA PRO A 89 12.99 -14.30 13.82
C PRO A 89 12.64 -13.92 12.38
N GLY A 90 13.60 -13.30 11.68
CA GLY A 90 13.43 -12.82 10.30
C GLY A 90 12.55 -11.58 10.13
N GLN A 91 12.11 -10.94 11.21
CA GLN A 91 11.31 -9.70 11.24
C GLN A 91 11.81 -8.75 12.33
N THR A 92 13.12 -8.63 12.49
CA THR A 92 13.74 -7.86 13.58
C THR A 92 13.95 -6.39 13.26
N ARG A 93 13.77 -5.98 12.00
CA ARG A 93 13.89 -4.59 11.55
C ARG A 93 12.69 -4.20 10.70
N VAL A 94 12.05 -3.10 11.06
CA VAL A 94 10.95 -2.51 10.28
C VAL A 94 11.52 -1.42 9.37
N LEU A 95 11.29 -1.56 8.07
CA LEU A 95 11.64 -0.56 7.07
C LEU A 95 10.41 0.31 6.76
N LYS A 96 10.61 1.63 6.77
CA LYS A 96 9.66 2.61 6.21
C LYS A 96 9.97 2.77 4.72
N ILE A 97 9.03 2.43 3.86
CA ILE A 97 9.19 2.38 2.40
C ILE A 97 8.22 3.37 1.78
N LYS A 98 8.73 4.31 0.98
CA LYS A 98 7.90 5.23 0.20
C LYS A 98 7.53 4.59 -1.13
N LEU A 99 6.24 4.61 -1.47
CA LEU A 99 5.72 4.21 -2.78
C LEU A 99 5.05 5.42 -3.41
N SER A 100 5.31 5.67 -4.69
CA SER A 100 4.56 6.70 -5.41
C SER A 100 3.06 6.40 -5.40
N HIS A 101 2.21 7.43 -5.46
CA HIS A 101 0.75 7.24 -5.56
C HIS A 101 0.37 6.31 -6.72
N ALA A 102 1.04 6.45 -7.87
CA ALA A 102 0.86 5.57 -9.03
C ALA A 102 1.23 4.12 -8.71
N THR A 103 2.39 3.88 -8.08
CA THR A 103 2.81 2.51 -7.70
C THR A 103 1.86 1.88 -6.71
N MET A 104 1.36 2.64 -5.72
CA MET A 104 0.38 2.13 -4.77
C MET A 104 -0.93 1.75 -5.47
N ALA A 105 -1.44 2.62 -6.34
CA ALA A 105 -2.63 2.33 -7.13
C ALA A 105 -2.44 1.09 -8.01
N ASP A 106 -1.28 0.94 -8.66
CA ASP A 106 -0.93 -0.22 -9.47
C ASP A 106 -0.92 -1.51 -8.64
N LEU A 107 -0.33 -1.47 -7.44
CA LEU A 107 -0.32 -2.62 -6.53
C LEU A 107 -1.74 -3.02 -6.14
N LEU A 108 -2.58 -2.05 -5.74
CA LEU A 108 -3.96 -2.32 -5.33
C LEU A 108 -4.81 -2.86 -6.50
N ARG A 109 -4.66 -2.32 -7.71
CA ARG A 109 -5.33 -2.81 -8.92
C ARG A 109 -4.97 -4.27 -9.25
N ASN A 110 -3.79 -4.71 -8.85
CA ASN A 110 -3.30 -6.07 -9.04
C ASN A 110 -3.57 -6.99 -7.85
N CYS A 111 -4.25 -6.54 -6.80
CA CYS A 111 -4.62 -7.37 -5.68
C CYS A 111 -6.09 -7.81 -5.76
N THR A 112 -6.38 -8.95 -5.14
CA THR A 112 -7.76 -9.41 -4.92
C THR A 112 -8.14 -9.22 -3.45
N LEU A 113 -9.37 -8.77 -3.20
CA LEU A 113 -9.90 -8.70 -1.85
C LEU A 113 -10.08 -10.12 -1.29
N SER A 114 -9.38 -10.42 -0.20
CA SER A 114 -9.62 -11.63 0.56
C SER A 114 -10.91 -11.41 1.35
N HIS A 115 -11.91 -12.28 1.14
CA HIS A 115 -13.22 -12.16 1.78
C HIS A 115 -13.07 -12.18 3.32
N GLY A 116 -13.11 -11.01 3.94
CA GLY A 116 -13.60 -10.80 5.30
C GLY A 116 -14.90 -10.04 5.15
N ASN A 117 -16.02 -10.64 5.59
CA ASN A 117 -17.40 -10.12 5.57
C ASN A 117 -17.57 -8.65 5.15
N VAL A 118 -17.55 -8.37 3.85
CA VAL A 118 -18.19 -7.17 3.29
C VAL A 118 -19.55 -7.67 2.83
N THR A 119 -20.58 -7.38 3.62
CA THR A 119 -21.98 -7.70 3.30
C THR A 119 -22.34 -7.09 1.95
N GLY A 120 -22.46 -7.91 0.90
CA GLY A 120 -23.04 -7.49 -0.38
C GLY A 120 -22.39 -7.98 -1.68
N SER A 121 -21.34 -8.82 -1.67
CA SER A 121 -20.74 -9.28 -2.93
C SER A 121 -21.47 -10.50 -3.55
N PRO A 122 -21.87 -10.46 -4.85
CA PRO A 122 -22.42 -11.63 -5.52
C PRO A 122 -21.33 -12.69 -5.71
N ARG A 123 -21.65 -13.93 -5.35
CA ARG A 123 -20.79 -15.11 -5.46
C ARG A 123 -20.37 -15.33 -6.92
N LYS A 124 -19.09 -15.15 -7.26
CA LYS A 124 -18.58 -15.46 -8.61
C LYS A 124 -18.02 -16.88 -8.72
N SER A 125 -18.38 -17.50 -9.84
CA SER A 125 -18.08 -18.85 -10.31
C SER A 125 -16.58 -19.11 -10.52
N LYS A 126 -16.21 -20.39 -10.46
CA LYS A 126 -14.85 -20.90 -10.70
C LYS A 126 -14.41 -20.64 -12.15
N PRO A 127 -13.18 -20.16 -12.43
CA PRO A 127 -12.66 -20.12 -13.79
C PRO A 127 -11.98 -21.43 -14.19
N ASN A 128 -12.29 -21.88 -15.41
CA ASN A 128 -11.62 -22.96 -16.14
C ASN A 128 -10.32 -22.46 -16.79
N GLY A 129 -9.28 -23.29 -16.75
CA GLY A 129 -8.30 -23.54 -17.82
C GLY A 129 -7.45 -22.39 -18.40
N ASN A 130 -6.14 -22.46 -18.10
CA ASN A 130 -4.99 -22.02 -18.92
C ASN A 130 -5.00 -20.60 -19.51
N ALA A 131 -4.53 -19.63 -18.72
CA ALA A 131 -4.02 -18.36 -19.20
C ALA A 131 -2.71 -17.97 -18.48
N VAL A 132 -1.78 -17.42 -19.25
CA VAL A 132 -0.41 -17.01 -18.90
C VAL A 132 -0.34 -16.24 -17.57
N LEU A 133 0.56 -16.69 -16.68
CA LEU A 133 0.81 -16.14 -15.34
C LEU A 133 1.41 -14.71 -15.40
N LEU A 134 0.59 -13.65 -15.48
CA LEU A 134 0.96 -12.28 -15.07
C LEU A 134 -0.29 -11.42 -14.71
N ARG A 135 -1.21 -11.98 -13.91
CA ARG A 135 -2.25 -11.22 -13.19
C ARG A 135 -2.20 -11.57 -11.70
N GLY A 136 -1.74 -10.60 -10.90
CA GLY A 136 -2.08 -10.35 -9.50
C GLY A 136 -2.20 -11.52 -8.51
N SER A 137 -1.07 -11.97 -7.92
CA SER A 137 -1.10 -12.90 -6.76
C SER A 137 -1.27 -12.20 -5.40
N GLY A 138 -1.39 -10.87 -5.39
CA GLY A 138 -1.55 -10.09 -4.16
C GLY A 138 -2.95 -10.23 -3.57
N ARG A 139 -3.04 -10.15 -2.23
CA ARG A 139 -4.30 -10.17 -1.50
C ARG A 139 -4.39 -8.93 -0.61
N VAL A 140 -5.53 -8.27 -0.63
CA VAL A 140 -5.88 -7.22 0.36
C VAL A 140 -6.71 -7.87 1.46
N GLN A 141 -6.34 -7.59 2.71
CA GLN A 141 -7.10 -7.95 3.90
C GLN A 141 -7.39 -6.67 4.68
N TRP A 142 -8.67 -6.43 4.94
CA TRP A 142 -9.10 -5.37 5.83
C TRP A 142 -8.79 -5.77 7.27
N ASP A 143 -8.16 -4.85 7.98
CA ASP A 143 -7.84 -4.97 9.39
C ASP A 143 -8.62 -3.85 10.13
N PRO A 144 -9.10 -4.06 11.35
CA PRO A 144 -10.02 -3.13 12.03
C PRO A 144 -9.38 -1.80 12.53
N GLU A 145 -8.19 -1.41 12.08
CA GLU A 145 -7.56 -0.10 12.38
C GLU A 145 -7.83 0.95 11.30
#